data_AF-A0A8T5ASI4-F1
#
_entry.id   AF-A0A8T5ASI4-F1
#
_cell.length_a   1.000
_cell.length_b   1.000
_cell.length_c   1.000
_cell.angle_alpha   90.00
_cell.angle_beta   90.00
_cell.angle_gamma   90.00
#
_symmetry.space_group_name_H-M   'P 1'
#
loop_
_entity.id
_entity.type
_entity.pdbx_description
1 polymer ?
#
loop_
_entity_poly.entity_id
_entity_poly.type
_entity_poly.pdbx_seq_one_letter_code
_entity_poly.pdbx_strand_id
1 'polypeptide(L)'
;MEVAEANTTKNRHITTSKQLALAVCFSGLYTITCFIPIFRIVGSQNFITLAAVLAPIMGILFGPLVSATATLVGGFIGFFAGALSPPSLVSGVVAGLFAGFLQVRKRKLCIFFYIVLLLVFGLYPLVGPVWLFPPYMCFQAVGLLILIWLARNRRNINLPVKFLMLSMASTLAGQIAGSLTFEVLYWPFILPDLNVWKAIWQATTFIYPVERILIAFGSTIIGVAVHKALQNVGLV
;
A
#
# COMPACT_ATOMS: atom_id res chain seq x y z
N MET A 1 -18.78 14.81 -46.65
CA MET A 1 -17.45 14.97 -46.01
C MET A 1 -17.62 15.96 -44.86
N GLU A 2 -18.40 15.64 -43.84
CA GLU A 2 -18.22 14.55 -42.87
C GLU A 2 -17.01 14.81 -41.94
N VAL A 3 -17.34 15.42 -40.80
CA VAL A 3 -16.84 15.09 -39.46
C VAL A 3 -15.31 15.07 -39.27
N ALA A 4 -14.78 16.20 -38.80
CA ALA A 4 -13.55 16.23 -38.01
C ALA A 4 -13.94 16.35 -36.52
N GLU A 5 -14.51 15.28 -35.98
CA GLU A 5 -14.71 15.07 -34.55
C GLU A 5 -13.42 14.62 -33.86
N ALA A 6 -13.24 15.16 -32.66
CA ALA A 6 -12.73 14.45 -31.49
C ALA A 6 -11.28 13.94 -31.53
N ASN A 7 -10.36 14.71 -30.92
CA ASN A 7 -9.32 14.14 -30.05
C ASN A 7 -8.65 15.17 -29.11
N THR A 8 -9.41 16.15 -28.61
CA THR A 8 -9.01 16.88 -27.40
C THR A 8 -9.28 15.99 -26.18
N THR A 9 -8.23 15.30 -25.77
CA THR A 9 -8.11 14.60 -24.49
C THR A 9 -8.55 15.53 -23.36
N LYS A 10 -9.77 15.30 -22.87
CA LYS A 10 -10.41 16.01 -21.76
C LYS A 10 -9.60 15.78 -20.49
N ASN A 11 -8.60 16.64 -20.28
CA ASN A 11 -7.85 16.73 -19.04
C ASN A 11 -8.81 17.30 -17.98
N ARG A 12 -9.58 16.43 -17.31
CA ARG A 12 -10.46 16.82 -16.20
C ARG A 12 -9.56 17.34 -15.07
N HIS A 13 -9.35 18.65 -15.02
CA HIS A 13 -8.87 19.32 -13.83
C HIS A 13 -9.96 19.11 -12.75
N ILE A 14 -9.76 18.10 -11.90
CA ILE A 14 -10.59 17.95 -10.70
C ILE A 14 -10.30 19.20 -9.86
N THR A 15 -11.35 19.96 -9.53
CA THR A 15 -11.20 21.14 -8.68
C THR A 15 -10.70 20.73 -7.30
N THR A 16 -9.84 21.56 -6.68
CA THR A 16 -9.27 21.30 -5.36
C THR A 16 -10.34 20.91 -4.33
N SER A 17 -11.51 21.54 -4.40
CA SER A 17 -12.65 21.24 -3.53
C SER A 17 -13.21 19.81 -3.70
N LYS A 18 -13.23 19.27 -4.93
CA LYS A 18 -13.67 17.89 -5.18
C LYS A 18 -12.65 16.87 -4.67
N GLN A 19 -11.36 17.16 -4.80
CA GLN A 19 -10.30 16.32 -4.25
C GLN A 19 -10.36 16.29 -2.72
N LEU A 20 -10.62 17.45 -2.10
CA LEU A 20 -10.80 17.56 -0.65
C LEU A 20 -12.03 16.78 -0.17
N ALA A 21 -13.18 16.94 -0.85
CA ALA A 21 -14.40 16.21 -0.50
C ALA A 21 -14.19 14.68 -0.59
N LEU A 22 -13.53 14.20 -1.64
CA LEU A 22 -13.16 12.79 -1.76
C LEU A 22 -12.23 12.36 -0.62
N ALA A 23 -11.18 13.13 -0.32
CA ALA A 23 -10.26 12.82 0.78
C ALA A 23 -10.99 12.70 2.13
N VAL A 24 -11.96 13.58 2.43
CA VAL A 24 -12.74 13.55 3.68
C VAL A 24 -13.67 12.34 3.72
N CYS A 25 -14.46 12.09 2.66
CA CYS A 25 -15.37 10.94 2.62
C CYS A 25 -14.62 9.61 2.74
N PHE A 26 -13.51 9.47 2.01
CA PHE A 26 -12.69 8.26 2.06
C PHE A 26 -11.86 8.14 3.34
N SER A 27 -11.52 9.26 3.99
CA SER A 27 -10.97 9.23 5.35
C SER A 27 -11.95 8.62 6.33
N GLY A 28 -13.23 9.02 6.28
CA GLY A 28 -14.26 8.44 7.15
C GLY A 28 -14.46 6.94 6.88
N LEU A 29 -14.51 6.54 5.60
CA LEU A 29 -14.58 5.14 5.24
C LEU A 29 -13.35 4.36 5.74
N TYR A 30 -12.14 4.92 5.56
CA TYR A 30 -10.91 4.31 6.05
C TYR A 30 -10.95 4.11 7.57
N THR A 31 -11.35 5.14 8.33
CA THR A 31 -11.53 5.05 9.80
C THR A 31 -12.44 3.89 10.19
N ILE A 32 -13.63 3.79 9.59
CA ILE A 32 -14.58 2.72 9.91
C ILE A 32 -13.96 1.35 9.62
N THR A 33 -13.29 1.20 8.48
CA THR A 33 -12.62 -0.07 8.12
C THR A 33 -11.43 -0.44 9.00
N CYS A 34 -10.91 0.49 9.82
CA CYS A 34 -9.90 0.16 10.82
C CYS A 34 -10.47 -0.72 11.94
N PHE A 35 -11.76 -0.61 12.25
CA PHE A 35 -12.40 -1.40 13.31
C PHE A 35 -12.89 -2.77 12.85
N ILE A 36 -12.74 -3.09 11.56
CA ILE A 36 -13.21 -4.35 10.98
C ILE A 36 -11.98 -5.26 10.79
N PRO A 37 -11.71 -6.20 11.72
CA PRO A 37 -10.66 -7.20 11.55
C PRO A 37 -11.08 -8.21 10.48
N ILE A 38 -10.18 -8.55 9.56
CA ILE A 38 -10.40 -9.61 8.55
C ILE A 38 -9.63 -10.86 8.91
N PHE A 39 -8.34 -10.70 9.23
CA PHE A 39 -7.46 -11.83 9.54
C PHE A 39 -6.65 -11.52 10.79
N ARG A 40 -6.42 -12.53 11.61
CA ARG A 40 -5.49 -12.42 12.72
C ARG A 40 -4.07 -12.54 12.19
N ILE A 41 -3.17 -11.65 12.60
CA ILE A 41 -1.75 -11.79 12.28
C ILE A 41 -1.26 -13.02 13.03
N VAL A 42 -0.78 -14.02 12.29
CA VAL A 42 -0.34 -15.29 12.88
C VAL A 42 0.82 -14.99 13.84
N GLY A 43 0.66 -15.37 15.12
CA GLY A 43 1.68 -15.11 16.15
C GLY A 43 1.64 -13.72 16.80
N SER A 44 0.62 -12.89 16.54
CA SER A 44 0.40 -11.61 17.23
C SER A 44 -1.02 -11.49 17.80
N GLN A 45 -1.21 -10.60 18.77
CA GLN A 45 -2.53 -10.18 19.22
C GLN A 45 -3.20 -9.19 18.25
N ASN A 46 -2.47 -8.69 17.26
CA ASN A 46 -2.97 -7.70 16.31
C ASN A 46 -3.68 -8.35 15.10
N PHE A 47 -4.59 -7.60 14.49
CA PHE A 47 -5.38 -8.03 13.34
C PHE A 47 -5.01 -7.23 12.08
N ILE A 48 -5.05 -7.89 10.92
CA ILE A 48 -5.16 -7.20 9.63
C ILE A 48 -6.59 -6.73 9.50
N THR A 49 -6.73 -5.42 9.38
CA THR A 49 -8.02 -4.74 9.25
C THR A 49 -8.40 -4.57 7.78
N LEU A 50 -9.69 -4.34 7.52
CA LEU A 50 -10.19 -4.04 6.18
C LEU A 50 -9.56 -2.78 5.57
N ALA A 51 -9.05 -1.89 6.42
CA ALA A 51 -8.26 -0.74 6.02
C ALA A 51 -7.01 -1.13 5.17
N ALA A 52 -6.39 -2.28 5.44
CA ALA A 52 -5.24 -2.76 4.66
C ALA A 52 -5.59 -3.11 3.22
N VAL A 53 -6.82 -3.58 2.98
CA VAL A 53 -7.37 -3.85 1.64
C VAL A 53 -7.81 -2.55 0.97
N LEU A 54 -8.36 -1.61 1.73
CA LEU A 54 -8.89 -0.35 1.20
C LEU A 54 -7.77 0.62 0.76
N ALA A 55 -6.62 0.61 1.44
CA ALA A 55 -5.48 1.48 1.11
C ALA A 55 -5.04 1.42 -0.37
N PRO A 56 -4.70 0.25 -0.94
CA PRO A 56 -4.34 0.14 -2.35
C PRO A 56 -5.50 0.49 -3.30
N ILE A 57 -6.75 0.14 -2.95
CA ILE A 57 -7.94 0.50 -3.77
C ILE A 57 -8.05 2.01 -3.91
N MET A 58 -7.96 2.75 -2.81
CA MET A 58 -8.05 4.22 -2.83
C MET A 58 -6.92 4.84 -3.64
N GLY A 59 -5.69 4.31 -3.55
CA GLY A 59 -4.58 4.76 -4.37
C GLY A 59 -4.82 4.54 -5.86
N ILE A 60 -5.30 3.35 -6.25
CA ILE A 60 -5.58 3.02 -7.67
C ILE A 60 -6.73 3.87 -8.24
N LEU A 61 -7.76 4.18 -7.43
CA LEU A 61 -8.94 4.91 -7.91
C LEU A 61 -8.74 6.43 -7.90
N PHE A 62 -8.18 6.99 -6.83
CA PHE A 62 -8.16 8.44 -6.60
C PHE A 62 -6.77 9.08 -6.77
N GLY A 63 -5.73 8.27 -6.95
CA GLY A 63 -4.36 8.73 -7.10
C GLY A 63 -3.65 9.02 -5.77
N PRO A 64 -2.36 9.40 -5.83
CA PRO A 64 -1.44 9.30 -4.70
C PRO A 64 -1.76 10.29 -3.57
N LEU A 65 -2.08 11.55 -3.91
CA LEU A 65 -2.29 12.59 -2.90
C LEU A 65 -3.58 12.36 -2.12
N VAL A 66 -4.70 12.14 -2.82
CA VAL A 66 -6.01 11.92 -2.19
C VAL A 66 -6.00 10.66 -1.33
N SER A 67 -5.37 9.57 -1.80
CA SER A 67 -5.26 8.35 -1.00
C SER A 67 -4.36 8.54 0.22
N ALA A 68 -3.24 9.25 0.09
CA ALA A 68 -2.32 9.48 1.21
C ALA A 68 -2.98 10.34 2.29
N THR A 69 -3.69 11.41 1.92
CA THR A 69 -4.40 12.25 2.89
C THR A 69 -5.55 11.49 3.56
N ALA A 70 -6.33 10.72 2.81
CA ALA A 70 -7.44 9.95 3.35
C ALA A 70 -6.97 8.85 4.33
N THR A 71 -5.94 8.10 3.94
CA THR A 71 -5.33 7.05 4.80
C THR A 71 -4.63 7.65 6.02
N LEU A 72 -4.00 8.81 5.88
CA LEU A 72 -3.32 9.46 7.00
C LEU A 72 -4.33 9.97 8.03
N VAL A 73 -5.34 10.74 7.61
CA VAL A 73 -6.35 11.29 8.53
C VAL A 73 -7.17 10.17 9.14
N GLY A 74 -7.67 9.23 8.32
CA GLY A 74 -8.47 8.12 8.83
C GLY A 74 -7.66 7.16 9.69
N GLY A 75 -6.41 6.91 9.32
CA GLY A 75 -5.47 6.09 10.08
C GLY A 75 -5.10 6.73 11.41
N PHE A 76 -4.93 8.05 11.46
CA PHE A 76 -4.66 8.79 12.70
C PHE A 76 -5.84 8.68 13.66
N ILE A 77 -7.07 8.87 13.17
CA ILE A 77 -8.28 8.66 13.99
C ILE A 77 -8.35 7.21 14.48
N GLY A 78 -8.11 6.24 13.60
CA GLY A 78 -8.07 4.81 13.96
C GLY A 78 -6.99 4.47 14.99
N PHE A 79 -5.82 5.12 14.92
CA PHE A 79 -4.74 4.96 15.89
C PHE A 79 -5.13 5.48 17.27
N PHE A 80 -5.65 6.71 17.38
CA PHE A 80 -6.08 7.27 18.67
C PHE A 80 -7.29 6.54 19.26
N ALA A 81 -8.13 5.96 18.41
CA ALA A 81 -9.23 5.12 18.85
C ALA A 81 -8.82 3.67 19.19
N GLY A 82 -7.53 3.33 19.11
CA GLY A 82 -6.99 2.01 19.48
C GLY A 82 -7.21 0.89 18.44
N ALA A 83 -7.66 1.22 17.23
CA ALA A 83 -7.92 0.25 16.17
C ALA A 83 -6.69 -0.08 15.31
N LEU A 84 -5.68 0.81 15.29
CA LEU A 84 -4.46 0.64 14.51
C LEU A 84 -3.21 0.75 15.38
N SER A 85 -2.18 -0.02 15.03
CA SER A 85 -0.82 0.18 15.54
C SER A 85 -0.07 1.22 14.69
N PRO A 86 0.97 1.89 15.23
CA PRO A 86 1.77 2.84 14.45
C PRO A 86 2.37 2.24 13.16
N PRO A 87 2.95 1.01 13.18
CA PRO A 87 3.39 0.34 11.96
C PRO A 87 2.28 0.14 10.93
N SER A 88 1.06 -0.22 11.37
CA SER A 88 -0.09 -0.40 10.48
C SER A 88 -0.54 0.91 9.84
N LEU A 89 -0.51 2.02 10.58
CA LEU A 89 -0.82 3.36 10.07
C LEU A 89 0.15 3.74 8.95
N VAL A 90 1.46 3.68 9.22
CA VAL A 90 2.48 4.06 8.23
C VAL A 90 2.43 3.15 7.01
N SER A 91 2.25 1.84 7.22
CA SER A 91 2.07 0.86 6.15
C SER A 91 0.87 1.21 5.26
N GLY A 92 -0.27 1.59 5.84
CA GLY A 92 -1.47 1.97 5.10
C GLY A 92 -1.27 3.21 4.24
N VAL A 93 -0.64 4.25 4.81
CA VAL A 93 -0.34 5.51 4.10
C VAL A 93 0.58 5.27 2.91
N VAL A 94 1.68 4.54 3.13
CA VAL A 94 2.66 4.25 2.09
C VAL A 94 2.05 3.37 1.00
N ALA A 95 1.24 2.35 1.36
CA ALA A 95 0.56 1.52 0.37
C ALA A 95 -0.38 2.34 -0.52
N GLY A 96 -1.23 3.19 0.06
CA GLY A 96 -2.11 4.06 -0.72
C GLY A 96 -1.32 4.99 -1.66
N LEU A 97 -0.28 5.64 -1.13
CA LEU A 97 0.58 6.54 -1.87
C LEU A 97 1.27 5.84 -3.06
N PHE A 98 1.85 4.67 -2.85
CA PHE A 98 2.53 3.90 -3.90
C PHE A 98 1.57 3.40 -4.98
N ALA A 99 0.39 2.90 -4.57
CA ALA A 99 -0.66 2.50 -5.49
C ALA A 99 -1.07 3.65 -6.41
N GLY A 100 -1.23 4.86 -5.85
CA GLY A 100 -1.52 6.06 -6.61
C GLY A 100 -0.40 6.51 -7.54
N PHE A 101 0.86 6.48 -7.09
CA PHE A 101 1.99 6.84 -7.96
C PHE A 101 2.13 5.90 -9.15
N LEU A 102 1.88 4.61 -8.94
CA LEU A 102 1.90 3.62 -10.00
C LEU A 102 0.76 3.82 -11.00
N GLN A 103 -0.43 4.18 -10.52
CA GLN A 103 -1.58 4.46 -11.37
C GLN A 103 -1.37 5.71 -12.23
N VAL A 104 -0.84 6.81 -11.67
CA VAL A 104 -0.55 8.07 -12.40
C VAL A 104 0.70 7.94 -13.30
N ARG A 105 1.24 6.73 -13.46
CA ARG A 105 2.41 6.42 -14.30
C ARG A 105 3.69 7.19 -13.90
N LYS A 106 3.79 7.72 -12.67
CA LYS A 106 5.02 8.30 -12.10
C LYS A 106 5.97 7.20 -11.61
N ARG A 107 6.24 6.22 -12.48
CA ARG A 107 6.87 4.95 -12.11
C ARG A 107 8.34 5.09 -11.71
N LYS A 108 9.09 6.00 -12.36
CA LYS A 108 10.50 6.27 -12.00
C LYS A 108 10.62 6.74 -10.54
N LEU A 109 9.74 7.65 -10.13
CA LEU A 109 9.68 8.16 -8.76
C LEU A 109 9.31 7.04 -7.77
N CYS A 110 8.35 6.20 -8.14
CA CYS A 110 7.94 5.05 -7.32
C CYS A 110 9.08 4.03 -7.15
N ILE A 111 9.82 3.70 -8.21
CA ILE A 111 10.99 2.81 -8.14
C ILE A 111 12.08 3.42 -7.27
N PHE A 112 12.37 4.71 -7.44
CA PHE A 112 13.36 5.42 -6.63
C PHE A 112 13.01 5.36 -5.14
N PHE A 113 11.79 5.74 -4.76
CA PHE A 113 11.36 5.66 -3.37
C PHE A 113 11.32 4.24 -2.83
N TYR A 114 10.94 3.24 -3.66
CA TYR A 114 10.97 1.84 -3.24
C TYR A 114 12.39 1.39 -2.90
N ILE A 115 13.37 1.71 -3.75
CA ILE A 115 14.77 1.36 -3.53
C ILE A 115 15.31 2.05 -2.28
N VAL A 116 15.03 3.35 -2.11
CA VAL A 116 15.43 4.08 -0.89
C VAL A 116 14.83 3.43 0.34
N LEU A 117 13.54 3.14 0.33
CA LEU A 117 12.85 2.51 1.45
C LEU A 117 13.43 1.12 1.77
N LEU A 118 13.74 0.32 0.74
CA LEU A 118 14.35 -1.00 0.86
C LEU A 118 15.77 -0.93 1.44
N LEU A 119 16.57 0.05 1.02
CA LEU A 119 17.92 0.25 1.51
C LEU A 119 17.91 0.71 2.97
N VAL A 120 17.06 1.68 3.32
CA VAL A 120 16.92 2.17 4.68
C VAL A 120 16.49 1.01 5.59
N PHE A 121 15.41 0.30 5.24
CA PHE A 121 14.94 -0.85 6.02
C PHE A 121 15.97 -1.99 6.09
N GLY A 122 16.66 -2.29 4.99
CA GLY A 122 17.63 -3.37 4.98
C GLY A 122 18.86 -3.08 5.84
N LEU A 123 19.36 -1.84 5.81
CA LEU A 123 20.66 -1.47 6.38
C LEU A 123 20.58 -0.79 7.74
N TYR A 124 19.43 -0.24 8.12
CA TYR A 124 19.23 0.53 9.35
C TYR A 124 18.11 -0.10 10.19
N PRO A 125 18.31 -0.38 11.50
CA PRO A 125 19.53 -0.35 12.32
C PRO A 125 20.37 -1.65 12.18
N LEU A 126 21.33 -1.92 13.09
CA LEU A 126 22.06 -3.21 13.18
C LEU A 126 21.14 -4.45 13.26
N VAL A 127 19.87 -4.27 13.63
CA VAL A 127 18.83 -5.31 13.63
C VAL A 127 18.13 -5.48 12.29
N GLY A 128 18.53 -4.73 11.27
CA GLY A 128 17.96 -4.83 9.94
C GLY A 128 18.08 -6.27 9.38
N PRO A 129 17.12 -6.71 8.56
CA PRO A 129 17.07 -8.07 8.06
C PRO A 129 18.29 -8.46 7.23
N VAL A 130 18.99 -7.51 6.60
CA VAL A 130 20.23 -7.81 5.86
C VAL A 130 21.32 -8.38 6.79
N TRP A 131 21.35 -7.97 8.06
CA TRP A 131 22.34 -8.43 9.02
C TRP A 131 21.92 -9.71 9.75
N LEU A 132 20.66 -9.79 10.18
CA LEU A 132 20.16 -10.89 11.02
C LEU A 132 19.60 -12.07 10.23
N PHE A 133 18.88 -11.80 9.14
CA PHE A 133 18.23 -12.82 8.32
C PHE A 133 18.03 -12.37 6.86
N PRO A 134 19.10 -12.37 6.04
CA PRO A 134 19.06 -11.91 4.65
C PRO A 134 17.93 -12.49 3.78
N PRO A 135 17.48 -13.76 3.95
CA PRO A 135 16.40 -14.32 3.14
C PRO A 135 15.09 -13.53 3.20
N TYR A 136 14.83 -12.76 4.26
CA TYR A 136 13.66 -11.87 4.34
C TYR A 136 13.62 -10.87 3.17
N MET A 137 14.78 -10.41 2.71
CA MET A 137 14.91 -9.41 1.64
C MET A 137 14.55 -9.97 0.26
N CYS A 138 14.61 -11.29 0.08
CA CYS A 138 14.24 -11.92 -1.20
C CYS A 138 12.80 -11.61 -1.58
N PHE A 139 11.88 -11.64 -0.62
CA PHE A 139 10.48 -11.33 -0.88
C PHE A 139 10.26 -9.86 -1.28
N GLN A 140 11.01 -8.94 -0.66
CA GLN A 140 10.98 -7.53 -1.04
C GLN A 140 11.63 -7.28 -2.41
N ALA A 141 12.67 -8.03 -2.75
CA ALA A 141 13.27 -8.00 -4.09
C ALA A 141 12.27 -8.44 -5.18
N VAL A 142 11.42 -9.44 -4.90
CA VAL A 142 10.31 -9.81 -5.80
C VAL A 142 9.34 -8.64 -6.01
N GLY A 143 9.04 -7.87 -4.96
CA GLY A 143 8.25 -6.64 -5.07
C GLY A 143 8.85 -5.62 -6.02
N LEU A 144 10.16 -5.40 -5.91
CA LEU A 144 10.89 -4.52 -6.82
C LEU A 144 10.86 -5.04 -8.27
N LEU A 145 10.99 -6.34 -8.49
CA LEU A 145 10.89 -6.94 -9.81
C LEU A 145 9.50 -6.75 -10.43
N ILE A 146 8.43 -6.92 -9.65
CA ILE A 146 7.05 -6.64 -10.08
C ILE A 146 6.93 -5.16 -10.48
N LEU A 147 7.50 -4.25 -9.69
CA LEU A 147 7.47 -2.82 -9.94
C LEU A 147 8.19 -2.45 -11.24
N ILE A 148 9.38 -3.00 -11.47
CA ILE A 148 10.18 -2.80 -12.69
C ILE A 148 9.45 -3.39 -13.90
N TRP A 149 8.86 -4.58 -13.76
CA TRP A 149 8.08 -5.21 -14.82
C TRP A 149 6.87 -4.36 -15.19
N LEU A 150 6.13 -3.85 -14.19
CA LEU A 150 5.00 -2.97 -14.41
C LEU A 150 5.46 -1.67 -15.09
N ALA A 151 6.65 -1.18 -14.75
CA ALA A 151 7.23 0.01 -15.36
C ALA A 151 7.63 -0.17 -16.82
N ARG A 152 8.21 -1.32 -17.15
CA ARG A 152 8.67 -1.66 -18.50
C ARG A 152 7.52 -2.07 -19.42
N ASN A 153 6.57 -2.86 -18.91
CA ASN A 153 5.51 -3.42 -19.71
C ASN A 153 4.36 -2.42 -19.89
N ARG A 154 4.23 -1.86 -21.10
CA ARG A 154 3.15 -0.94 -21.49
C ARG A 154 1.95 -1.62 -22.15
N ARG A 155 1.92 -2.96 -22.20
CA ARG A 155 0.84 -3.72 -22.84
C ARG A 155 -0.52 -3.45 -22.19
N ASN A 156 -1.59 -3.71 -22.94
CA ASN A 156 -2.96 -3.77 -22.44
C ASN A 156 -3.09 -4.97 -21.48
N ILE A 157 -2.74 -4.74 -20.21
CA ILE A 157 -2.95 -5.69 -19.12
C ILE A 157 -4.43 -5.65 -18.76
N ASN A 158 -5.06 -6.82 -18.65
CA ASN A 158 -6.43 -6.96 -18.19
C ASN A 158 -6.62 -6.24 -16.85
N LEU A 159 -7.76 -5.54 -16.70
CA LEU A 159 -8.08 -4.77 -15.49
C LEU A 159 -7.83 -5.53 -14.17
N PRO A 160 -8.28 -6.79 -13.97
CA PRO A 160 -8.03 -7.50 -12.72
C PRO A 160 -6.54 -7.77 -12.47
N VAL A 161 -5.78 -8.13 -13.52
CA VAL A 161 -4.34 -8.37 -13.41
C VAL A 161 -3.60 -7.08 -13.09
N LYS A 162 -4.03 -5.95 -13.68
CA LYS A 162 -3.50 -4.63 -13.38
C LYS A 162 -3.75 -4.25 -11.92
N PHE A 163 -4.98 -4.43 -11.43
CA PHE A 163 -5.33 -4.18 -10.02
C PHE A 163 -4.50 -5.04 -9.06
N LEU A 164 -4.37 -6.34 -9.37
CA LEU A 164 -3.59 -7.26 -8.55
C LEU A 164 -2.13 -6.85 -8.45
N MET A 165 -1.50 -6.52 -9.58
CA MET A 165 -0.09 -6.11 -9.61
C MET A 165 0.14 -4.77 -8.92
N LEU A 166 -0.76 -3.79 -9.13
CA LEU A 166 -0.69 -2.50 -8.44
C LEU A 166 -0.87 -2.66 -6.93
N SER A 167 -1.84 -3.46 -6.51
CA SER A 167 -2.08 -3.75 -5.11
C SER A 167 -0.93 -4.51 -4.48
N MET A 168 -0.35 -5.50 -5.17
CA MET A 168 0.76 -6.29 -4.65
C MET A 168 2.02 -5.43 -4.47
N ALA A 169 2.38 -4.62 -5.48
CA ALA A 169 3.54 -3.75 -5.40
C ALA A 169 3.41 -2.67 -4.30
N SER A 170 2.20 -2.13 -4.13
CA SER A 170 1.94 -1.11 -3.12
C SER A 170 1.89 -1.65 -1.70
N THR A 171 1.27 -2.82 -1.48
CA THR A 171 1.23 -3.43 -0.13
C THR A 171 2.61 -3.91 0.31
N LEU A 172 3.48 -4.32 -0.62
CA LEU A 172 4.89 -4.59 -0.34
C LEU A 172 5.65 -3.33 0.11
N ALA A 173 5.46 -2.20 -0.59
CA ALA A 173 6.03 -0.92 -0.15
C ALA A 173 5.51 -0.52 1.24
N GLY A 174 4.21 -0.69 1.48
CA GLY A 174 3.59 -0.47 2.80
C GLY A 174 4.21 -1.37 3.88
N GLN A 175 4.47 -2.64 3.57
CA GLN A 175 5.13 -3.55 4.49
C GLN A 175 6.52 -3.07 4.89
N ILE A 176 7.36 -2.66 3.93
CA ILE A 176 8.71 -2.17 4.24
C ILE A 176 8.61 -0.97 5.18
N ALA A 177 7.71 -0.02 4.90
CA ALA A 177 7.52 1.15 5.75
C ALA A 177 6.98 0.80 7.14
N GLY A 178 6.06 -0.16 7.23
CA GLY A 178 5.54 -0.67 8.50
C GLY A 178 6.63 -1.37 9.32
N SER A 179 7.40 -2.25 8.71
CA SER A 179 8.53 -2.94 9.34
C SER A 179 9.61 -1.97 9.81
N LEU A 180 9.95 -0.96 9.00
CA LEU A 180 10.88 0.10 9.40
C LEU A 180 10.34 0.90 10.60
N THR A 181 9.03 1.21 10.62
CA THR A 181 8.40 1.89 11.76
C THR A 181 8.47 1.01 13.02
N PHE A 182 8.29 -0.30 12.87
CA PHE A 182 8.44 -1.25 13.97
C PHE A 182 9.88 -1.28 14.50
N GLU A 183 10.89 -1.30 13.62
CA GLU A 183 12.30 -1.20 14.03
C GLU A 183 12.57 0.09 14.80
N VAL A 184 12.18 1.25 14.25
CA VAL A 184 12.45 2.56 14.87
C VAL A 184 11.79 2.71 16.25
N LEU A 185 10.59 2.15 16.44
CA LEU A 185 9.86 2.29 17.70
C LEU A 185 10.31 1.31 18.78
N TYR A 186 10.70 0.08 18.40
CA TYR A 186 10.98 -0.98 19.36
C TYR A 186 12.47 -1.20 19.63
N TRP A 187 13.35 -0.87 18.68
CA TRP A 187 14.80 -0.94 18.85
C TRP A 187 15.40 0.41 19.26
N PRO A 188 16.40 0.46 20.17
CA PRO A 188 16.91 -0.62 21.03
C PRO A 188 16.19 -0.73 22.39
N PHE A 189 15.28 0.19 22.70
CA PHE A 189 14.84 0.40 24.08
C PHE A 189 13.76 -0.58 24.57
N ILE A 190 12.90 -1.09 23.68
CA ILE A 190 11.79 -1.98 24.05
C ILE A 190 12.18 -3.46 23.86
N LEU A 191 12.83 -3.77 22.74
CA LEU A 191 13.30 -5.11 22.39
C LEU A 191 14.80 -5.07 22.09
N PRO A 192 15.67 -5.18 23.11
CA PRO A 192 17.13 -5.12 22.91
C PRO A 192 17.75 -6.45 22.44
N ASP A 193 17.03 -7.57 22.51
CA ASP A 193 17.59 -8.90 22.19
C ASP A 193 17.62 -9.19 20.68
N LEU A 194 18.83 -9.36 20.14
CA LEU A 194 19.07 -9.70 18.72
C LEU A 194 18.46 -11.06 18.32
N ASN A 195 18.38 -12.03 19.23
CA ASN A 195 17.78 -13.33 18.93
C ASN A 195 16.28 -13.21 18.71
N VAL A 196 15.61 -12.35 19.49
CA VAL A 196 14.19 -12.05 19.32
C VAL A 196 13.95 -11.38 17.97
N TRP A 197 14.79 -10.40 17.58
CA TRP A 197 14.70 -9.78 16.25
C TRP A 197 14.90 -10.79 15.12
N LYS A 198 15.90 -11.67 15.22
CA LYS A 198 16.12 -12.74 14.24
C LYS A 198 14.91 -13.66 14.11
N ALA A 199 14.30 -14.05 15.23
CA ALA A 199 13.09 -14.87 15.25
C ALA A 199 11.90 -14.14 14.60
N ILE A 200 11.73 -12.84 14.86
CA ILE A 200 10.70 -12.02 14.21
C ILE A 200 10.90 -12.00 12.69
N TRP A 201 12.12 -11.78 12.19
CA TRP A 201 12.40 -11.80 10.75
C TRP A 201 12.14 -13.17 10.12
N GLN A 202 12.52 -14.25 10.80
CA GLN A 202 12.24 -15.61 10.33
C GLN A 202 10.74 -15.90 10.24
N ALA A 203 9.97 -15.60 11.29
CA ALA A 203 8.53 -15.82 11.31
C ALA A 203 7.83 -14.99 10.24
N THR A 204 8.16 -13.71 10.17
CA THR A 204 7.54 -12.77 9.23
C THR A 204 7.92 -13.04 7.77
N THR A 205 9.03 -13.73 7.50
CA THR A 205 9.39 -14.19 6.14
C THR A 205 8.32 -15.08 5.53
N PHE A 206 7.62 -15.89 6.34
CA PHE A 206 6.57 -16.79 5.86
C PHE A 206 5.17 -16.18 5.99
N ILE A 207 4.93 -15.42 7.06
CA ILE A 207 3.62 -14.83 7.33
C ILE A 207 3.31 -13.71 6.33
N TYR A 208 4.23 -12.77 6.12
CA TYR A 208 3.94 -11.60 5.30
C TYR A 208 3.60 -11.92 3.84
N PRO A 209 4.27 -12.85 3.14
CA PRO A 209 3.86 -13.21 1.78
C PRO A 209 2.40 -13.63 1.68
N VAL A 210 1.93 -14.46 2.62
CA VAL A 210 0.54 -14.92 2.67
C VAL A 210 -0.39 -13.73 2.89
N GLU A 211 -0.09 -12.87 3.87
CA GLU A 211 -0.90 -11.68 4.16
C GLU A 211 -0.99 -10.74 2.94
N ARG A 212 0.13 -10.50 2.23
CA ARG A 212 0.16 -9.61 1.06
C ARG A 212 -0.62 -10.17 -0.12
N ILE A 213 -0.55 -11.47 -0.34
CA ILE A 213 -1.34 -12.16 -1.36
C ILE A 213 -2.83 -12.00 -1.04
N LEU A 214 -3.26 -12.28 0.19
CA LEU A 214 -4.66 -12.13 0.61
C LEU A 214 -5.17 -10.70 0.45
N ILE A 215 -4.39 -9.71 0.91
CA ILE A 215 -4.74 -8.29 0.77
C ILE A 215 -4.83 -7.90 -0.71
N ALA A 216 -3.89 -8.33 -1.55
CA ALA A 216 -3.88 -8.01 -2.97
C ALA A 216 -5.08 -8.63 -3.71
N PHE A 217 -5.45 -9.87 -3.38
CA PHE A 217 -6.65 -10.50 -3.91
C PHE A 217 -7.92 -9.78 -3.47
N GLY A 218 -8.05 -9.48 -2.16
CA GLY A 218 -9.19 -8.72 -1.64
C GLY A 218 -9.32 -7.35 -2.31
N SER A 219 -8.19 -6.65 -2.47
CA SER A 219 -8.15 -5.35 -3.15
C SER A 219 -8.52 -5.46 -4.62
N THR A 220 -8.18 -6.57 -5.27
CA THR A 220 -8.52 -6.79 -6.68
C THR A 220 -10.01 -7.05 -6.85
N ILE A 221 -10.59 -7.94 -6.03
CA ILE A 221 -12.01 -8.29 -6.12
C ILE A 221 -12.87 -7.05 -5.88
N ILE A 222 -12.64 -6.35 -4.76
CA ILE A 222 -13.40 -5.15 -4.40
C ILE A 222 -13.08 -4.01 -5.36
N GLY A 223 -11.79 -3.76 -5.62
CA GLY A 223 -11.35 -2.64 -6.44
C GLY A 223 -11.83 -2.72 -7.89
N VAL A 224 -11.83 -3.91 -8.51
CA VAL A 224 -12.37 -4.10 -9.87
C VAL A 224 -13.87 -3.89 -9.91
N ALA A 225 -14.62 -4.41 -8.93
CA ALA A 225 -16.06 -4.21 -8.85
C ALA A 225 -16.42 -2.72 -8.72
N VAL A 226 -15.74 -2.01 -7.80
CA VAL A 226 -15.91 -0.57 -7.60
C VAL A 226 -15.50 0.21 -8.85
N HIS A 227 -14.40 -0.15 -9.49
CA HIS A 227 -13.94 0.53 -10.71
C HIS A 227 -14.99 0.44 -11.83
N LYS A 228 -15.54 -0.76 -12.07
CA LYS A 228 -16.60 -0.96 -13.07
C LYS A 228 -17.88 -0.19 -12.71
N ALA A 229 -18.28 -0.19 -11.43
CA ALA A 229 -19.44 0.57 -10.98
C ALA A 229 -19.25 2.07 -11.20
N LEU A 230 -18.07 2.62 -10.89
CA LEU A 230 -17.76 4.04 -11.10
C LEU A 230 -17.68 4.42 -12.59
N GLN A 231 -17.17 3.52 -13.44
CA GLN A 231 -17.18 3.71 -14.89
C GLN A 231 -18.61 3.80 -15.45
N ASN A 232 -19.51 2.92 -14.99
CA ASN A 232 -20.90 2.92 -15.43
C ASN A 232 -21.65 4.22 -15.06
N VAL A 233 -21.20 4.94 -14.01
CA VAL A 233 -21.76 6.22 -13.56
C VAL A 233 -20.97 7.42 -14.10
N GLY A 234 -19.93 7.21 -14.92
CA GLY A 234 -19.14 8.28 -15.57
C GLY A 234 -18.18 9.05 -14.66
N LEU A 235 -17.86 8.48 -13.48
CA LEU A 235 -17.01 9.08 -12.46
C LEU A 235 -15.51 8.80 -12.66
N VAL A 236 -15.15 7.69 -13.29
CA VAL A 236 -13.77 7.24 -13.57
C VAL A 236 -13.63 6.77 -15.02
#